data_AF-A0AAU7AWP3-F1
#
_entry.id   AF-A0AAU7AWP3-F1
#
_cell.length_a   1.000
_cell.length_b   1.000
_cell.length_c   1.000
_cell.angle_alpha   90.00
_cell.angle_beta   90.00
_cell.angle_gamma   90.00
#
_symmetry.space_group_name_H-M   'P 1'
#
loop_
_entity.id
_entity.type
_entity.pdbx_description
1 polymer ?
#
loop_
_entity_poly.entity_id
_entity_poly.type
_entity_poly.pdbx_seq_one_letter_code
_entity_poly.pdbx_strand_id
1 'polypeptide(L)'
;MLPYVRDCLGRKLPDGVLITFRRDVLAESLWEYGEVALAERALHLNDAELYEVELLTVWHHLNDVEPDAGPKLQNGRVMARAAIEFLEGQPRDTTRQRRRTRPNDERYDTIWASRPNSAEEQRAPHEPPPQRAAHRRPRRWQRYKP
;
A
#
# COMPACT_ATOMS: atom_id res chain seq x y z
N MET A 1 -24.93 25.26 -21.07
CA MET A 1 -23.60 24.97 -20.49
C MET A 1 -23.84 23.88 -19.47
N LEU A 2 -23.34 22.66 -19.69
CA LEU A 2 -23.48 21.61 -18.69
C LEU A 2 -22.66 22.03 -17.45
N PRO A 3 -23.18 21.82 -16.23
CA PRO A 3 -22.38 22.00 -15.02
C PRO A 3 -21.15 21.08 -15.10
N TYR A 4 -20.06 21.51 -14.46
CA TYR A 4 -18.81 20.76 -14.43
C TYR A 4 -18.17 20.88 -13.06
N VAL A 5 -17.55 19.80 -12.61
CA VAL A 5 -16.70 19.77 -11.42
C VAL A 5 -15.24 19.90 -11.87
N ARG A 6 -14.36 20.37 -10.97
CA ARG A 6 -12.92 20.38 -11.21
C ARG A 6 -12.25 19.41 -10.26
N ASP A 7 -11.28 18.65 -10.77
CA ASP A 7 -10.35 17.90 -9.93
C ASP A 7 -9.30 18.84 -9.30
N CYS A 8 -8.47 18.29 -8.40
CA CYS A 8 -7.34 18.98 -7.79
C CYS A 8 -6.29 19.52 -8.78
N LEU A 9 -6.30 19.08 -10.05
CA LEU A 9 -5.42 19.57 -11.12
C LEU A 9 -6.10 20.63 -12.01
N GLY A 10 -7.33 21.03 -11.67
CA GLY A 10 -8.10 22.04 -12.37
C GLY A 10 -8.77 21.57 -13.67
N ARG A 11 -8.73 20.26 -13.97
CA ARG A 11 -9.33 19.66 -15.16
C ARG A 11 -10.85 19.61 -15.02
N LYS A 12 -11.57 19.84 -16.12
CA LYS A 12 -13.05 19.84 -16.12
C LYS A 12 -13.57 18.42 -16.26
N LEU A 13 -14.47 18.04 -15.36
CA LEU A 13 -15.16 16.77 -15.38
C LEU A 13 -16.65 17.00 -15.69
N PRO A 14 -17.28 16.13 -16.50
CA PRO A 14 -18.71 16.22 -16.74
C PRO A 14 -19.46 16.02 -15.42
N ASP A 15 -20.41 16.91 -15.14
CA ASP A 15 -21.30 16.72 -14.00
C ASP A 15 -22.22 15.49 -14.25
N GLY A 16 -22.48 14.73 -13.19
CA GLY A 16 -23.26 13.49 -13.24
C GLY A 16 -22.48 12.19 -13.48
N VAL A 17 -21.15 12.24 -13.68
CA VAL A 17 -20.31 11.03 -13.67
C VAL A 17 -19.62 10.91 -12.31
N LEU A 18 -19.89 9.81 -11.60
CA LEU A 18 -19.34 9.53 -10.29
C LEU A 18 -18.72 8.14 -10.25
N ILE A 19 -17.50 8.05 -9.74
CA ILE A 19 -16.83 6.79 -9.40
C ILE A 19 -16.48 6.90 -7.93
N THR A 20 -16.97 5.98 -7.10
CA THR A 20 -16.66 5.92 -5.67
C THR A 20 -16.09 4.58 -5.28
N PHE A 21 -15.15 4.55 -4.35
CA PHE A 21 -14.57 3.33 -3.81
C PHE A 21 -13.98 3.54 -2.41
N ARG A 22 -13.73 2.44 -1.70
CA ARG A 22 -13.08 2.47 -0.39
C ARG A 22 -11.56 2.46 -0.52
N ARG A 23 -10.87 2.96 0.52
CA ARG A 23 -9.39 3.00 0.60
C ARG A 23 -8.75 1.63 0.52
N ASP A 24 -9.35 0.61 1.12
CA ASP A 24 -8.86 -0.78 1.06
C ASP A 24 -8.95 -1.37 -0.35
N VAL A 25 -10.02 -1.08 -1.08
CA VAL A 25 -10.15 -1.46 -2.49
C VAL A 25 -9.11 -0.74 -3.36
N LEU A 26 -8.85 0.55 -3.08
CA LEU A 26 -7.80 1.30 -3.76
C LEU A 26 -6.41 0.72 -3.47
N ALA A 27 -6.10 0.43 -2.21
CA ALA A 27 -4.84 -0.17 -1.78
C ALA A 27 -4.64 -1.55 -2.40
N GLU A 28 -5.68 -2.40 -2.41
CA GLU A 28 -5.64 -3.71 -3.05
C GLU A 28 -5.34 -3.59 -4.54
N SER A 29 -5.98 -2.63 -5.22
CA SER A 29 -5.72 -2.37 -6.63
C SER A 29 -4.26 -1.96 -6.89
N LEU A 30 -3.74 -0.99 -6.13
CA LEU A 30 -2.34 -0.57 -6.22
C LEU A 30 -1.39 -1.76 -6.00
N TRP A 31 -1.66 -2.59 -5.01
CA TRP A 31 -0.87 -3.79 -4.72
C TRP A 31 -0.91 -4.81 -5.87
N GLU A 32 -2.08 -5.08 -6.46
CA GLU A 32 -2.23 -5.98 -7.60
C GLU A 32 -1.40 -5.53 -8.81
N TYR A 33 -1.23 -4.22 -8.98
CA TYR A 33 -0.45 -3.62 -10.05
C TYR A 33 1.02 -3.31 -9.68
N GLY A 34 1.47 -3.75 -8.50
CA GLY A 34 2.86 -3.72 -8.09
C GLY A 34 3.29 -2.50 -7.27
N GLU A 35 2.36 -1.60 -6.95
CA GLU A 35 2.61 -0.32 -6.28
C GLU A 35 2.55 -0.47 -4.75
N VAL A 36 3.43 -1.30 -4.17
CA VAL A 36 3.35 -1.70 -2.75
C VAL A 36 3.40 -0.50 -1.79
N ALA A 37 4.35 0.43 -1.99
CA ALA A 37 4.50 1.59 -1.12
C ALA A 37 3.30 2.57 -1.25
N LEU A 38 2.74 2.70 -2.45
CA LEU A 38 1.54 3.53 -2.65
C LEU A 38 0.29 2.87 -2.08
N ALA A 39 0.19 1.54 -2.12
CA ALA A 39 -0.90 0.80 -1.49
C ALA A 39 -0.95 1.06 0.01
N GLU A 40 0.21 1.06 0.69
CA GLU A 40 0.31 1.41 2.11
C GLU A 40 -0.14 2.86 2.37
N ARG A 41 0.33 3.80 1.57
CA ARG A 41 -0.10 5.22 1.67
C ARG A 41 -1.60 5.39 1.44
N ALA A 42 -2.18 4.64 0.51
CA ALA A 42 -3.59 4.74 0.15
C ALA A 42 -4.54 4.42 1.31
N LEU A 43 -4.15 3.52 2.22
CA LEU A 43 -4.91 3.20 3.43
C LEU A 43 -5.03 4.39 4.40
N HIS A 44 -4.06 5.29 4.36
CA HIS A 44 -3.97 6.44 5.25
C HIS A 44 -4.55 7.74 4.67
N LEU A 45 -5.10 7.70 3.46
CA LEU A 45 -5.82 8.84 2.90
C LEU A 45 -6.98 9.23 3.81
N ASN A 46 -7.22 10.53 3.95
CA ASN A 46 -8.47 11.02 4.53
C ASN A 46 -9.59 11.03 3.48
N ASP A 47 -10.83 11.36 3.90
CA ASP A 47 -11.99 11.33 2.99
C ASP A 47 -11.91 12.37 1.87
N ALA A 48 -11.33 13.55 2.14
CA ALA A 48 -11.16 14.58 1.12
C ALA A 48 -10.12 14.16 0.09
N GLU A 49 -9.01 13.55 0.51
CA GLU A 49 -7.99 13.03 -0.41
C GLU A 49 -8.52 11.87 -1.24
N LEU A 50 -9.28 10.95 -0.63
CA LEU A 50 -9.92 9.86 -1.35
C LEU A 50 -10.88 10.40 -2.42
N TYR A 51 -11.67 11.43 -2.08
CA TYR A 51 -12.56 12.09 -3.03
C TYR A 51 -11.80 12.73 -4.21
N GLU A 52 -10.64 13.33 -3.98
CA GLU A 52 -9.81 13.83 -5.09
C GLU A 52 -9.33 12.69 -6.00
N VAL A 53 -8.91 11.55 -5.43
CA VAL A 53 -8.53 10.36 -6.22
C VAL A 53 -9.72 9.83 -7.03
N GLU A 54 -10.93 9.87 -6.48
CA GLU A 54 -12.17 9.49 -7.18
C GLU A 54 -12.44 10.41 -8.38
N LEU A 55 -12.27 11.73 -8.24
CA LEU A 55 -12.38 12.68 -9.35
C LEU A 55 -11.33 12.44 -10.44
N LEU A 56 -10.07 12.21 -10.04
CA LEU A 56 -9.00 11.83 -10.97
C LEU A 56 -9.30 10.52 -11.69
N THR A 57 -9.96 9.57 -11.01
CA THR A 57 -10.39 8.30 -11.60
C THR A 57 -11.44 8.53 -12.69
N VAL A 58 -12.38 9.46 -12.49
CA VAL A 58 -13.34 9.87 -13.53
C VAL A 58 -12.59 10.44 -14.75
N TRP A 59 -11.61 11.30 -14.53
CA TRP A 59 -10.81 11.86 -15.62
C TRP A 59 -10.13 10.76 -16.43
N HIS A 60 -9.41 9.85 -15.77
CA HIS A 60 -8.72 8.73 -16.41
C HIS A 60 -9.69 7.79 -17.12
N HIS A 61 -10.84 7.49 -16.51
CA HIS A 61 -11.85 6.62 -17.12
C HIS A 61 -12.37 7.14 -18.46
N LEU A 62 -12.45 8.47 -18.61
CA LEU A 62 -12.98 9.11 -19.82
C LEU A 62 -11.91 9.43 -20.87
N ASN A 63 -10.65 9.65 -20.46
CA ASN A 63 -9.60 10.20 -21.32
C ASN A 63 -8.45 9.23 -21.60
N ASP A 64 -8.27 8.17 -20.79
CA ASP A 64 -7.25 7.18 -21.10
C ASP A 64 -7.63 6.39 -22.35
N VAL A 65 -6.67 6.25 -23.27
CA VAL A 65 -6.82 5.47 -24.49
C VAL A 65 -7.02 4.00 -24.10
N GLU A 66 -8.10 3.38 -24.60
CA GLU A 66 -8.28 1.94 -24.46
C GLU A 66 -7.12 1.21 -25.17
N PRO A 67 -6.56 0.15 -24.57
CA PRO A 67 -5.47 -0.57 -25.20
C PRO A 67 -5.91 -1.20 -26.54
N ASP A 68 -5.09 -1.07 -27.58
CA ASP A 68 -5.34 -1.60 -28.93
C ASP A 68 -5.65 -3.11 -28.95
N ALA A 69 -5.16 -3.85 -27.96
CA ALA A 69 -5.48 -5.26 -27.75
C ALA A 69 -5.46 -5.63 -26.25
N GLY A 70 -6.44 -6.44 -25.84
CA GLY A 70 -6.62 -6.92 -24.47
C GLY A 70 -7.97 -6.51 -23.87
N PRO A 71 -8.32 -7.01 -22.67
CA PRO A 71 -9.52 -6.54 -21.98
C PRO A 71 -9.40 -5.04 -21.70
N LYS A 72 -10.51 -4.30 -21.86
CA LYS A 72 -10.67 -2.89 -21.47
C LYS A 72 -9.97 -2.61 -20.15
N LEU A 73 -9.31 -1.44 -20.01
CA LEU A 73 -8.66 -1.02 -18.76
C LEU A 73 -9.59 -1.33 -17.60
N GLN A 74 -9.23 -2.36 -16.83
CA GLN A 74 -10.08 -2.80 -15.74
C GLN A 74 -10.11 -1.67 -14.70
N ASN A 75 -11.28 -1.40 -14.12
CA ASN A 75 -11.50 -0.30 -13.18
C ASN A 75 -10.37 -0.15 -12.14
N GLY A 76 -9.79 -1.27 -11.67
CA GLY A 76 -8.63 -1.27 -10.79
C GLY A 76 -7.40 -0.53 -11.34
N ARG A 77 -7.01 -0.73 -12.61
CA ARG A 77 -5.85 -0.05 -13.18
C ARG A 77 -6.09 1.44 -13.33
N VAL A 78 -7.30 1.84 -13.69
CA VAL A 78 -7.70 3.25 -13.77
C VAL A 78 -7.60 3.91 -12.39
N MET A 79 -8.13 3.25 -11.35
CA MET A 79 -8.00 3.71 -9.96
C MET A 79 -6.52 3.82 -9.54
N ALA A 80 -5.69 2.84 -9.89
CA ALA A 80 -4.27 2.84 -9.55
C ALA A 80 -3.53 4.00 -10.22
N ARG A 81 -3.79 4.30 -11.50
CA ARG A 81 -3.19 5.45 -12.20
C ARG A 81 -3.62 6.78 -11.59
N ALA A 82 -4.90 6.93 -11.27
CA ALA A 82 -5.41 8.12 -10.59
C ALA A 82 -4.73 8.34 -9.23
N ALA A 83 -4.58 7.29 -8.43
CA ALA A 83 -3.89 7.37 -7.15
C ALA A 83 -2.40 7.66 -7.29
N ILE A 84 -1.74 7.12 -8.31
CA ILE A 84 -0.34 7.45 -8.62
C ILE A 84 -0.22 8.96 -8.92
N GLU A 85 -1.06 9.48 -9.83
CA GLU A 85 -1.04 10.90 -10.20
C GLU A 85 -1.26 11.79 -8.97
N PHE A 86 -2.19 11.42 -8.08
CA PHE A 86 -2.43 12.12 -6.83
C PHE A 86 -1.25 12.06 -5.86
N LEU A 87 -0.77 10.84 -5.55
CA LEU A 87 0.21 10.60 -4.48
C LEU A 87 1.64 11.00 -4.87
N GLU A 88 1.96 11.04 -6.16
CA GLU A 88 3.27 11.42 -6.68
C GLU A 88 3.27 12.81 -7.33
N GLY A 89 2.09 13.38 -7.59
CA GLY A 89 1.93 14.69 -8.23
C GLY A 89 2.30 14.71 -9.72
N GLN A 90 2.52 13.55 -10.34
CA GLN A 90 2.85 13.40 -11.76
C GLN A 90 2.18 12.14 -12.31
N PRO A 91 1.63 12.18 -13.54
CA PRO A 91 1.01 11.02 -14.15
C PRO A 91 2.09 10.02 -14.62
N ARG A 92 1.90 8.75 -14.29
CA ARG A 92 2.61 7.62 -14.91
C ARG A 92 1.72 6.39 -14.97
N ASP A 93 2.16 5.38 -15.70
CA ASP A 93 1.52 4.06 -15.71
C ASP A 93 1.91 3.24 -14.47
N THR A 94 1.16 2.17 -14.23
CA THR A 94 1.44 1.21 -13.15
C THR A 94 2.67 0.37 -13.48
N THR A 95 3.43 -0.02 -12.44
CA THR A 95 4.63 -0.86 -12.55
C THR A 95 4.36 -2.16 -13.30
N ARG A 96 3.18 -2.76 -13.12
CA ARG A 96 2.74 -3.95 -13.85
C ARG A 96 1.57 -3.60 -14.77
N GLN A 97 1.56 -4.19 -15.96
CA GLN A 97 0.42 -4.09 -16.88
C GLN A 97 -0.70 -5.08 -16.53
N ARG A 98 -0.35 -6.21 -15.91
CA ARG A 98 -1.27 -7.26 -15.48
C ARG A 98 -1.31 -7.33 -13.96
N ARG A 99 -2.49 -7.63 -13.42
CA ARG A 99 -2.68 -7.92 -11.99
C ARG A 99 -1.75 -9.06 -11.55
N ARG A 100 -1.37 -9.08 -10.29
CA ARG A 100 -0.71 -10.24 -9.67
C ARG A 100 -1.65 -11.44 -9.74
N THR A 101 -1.13 -12.57 -10.22
CA THR A 101 -1.83 -13.85 -10.13
C THR A 101 -1.79 -14.27 -8.66
N ARG A 102 -2.96 -14.42 -8.03
CA ARG A 102 -3.02 -14.91 -6.66
C ARG A 102 -2.99 -16.44 -6.64
N PRO A 103 -2.20 -17.09 -5.78
CA PRO A 103 -2.63 -18.35 -5.17
C PRO A 103 -3.90 -18.06 -4.34
N ASN A 104 -4.86 -18.97 -4.31
CA ASN A 104 -6.25 -18.72 -3.85
C ASN A 104 -6.40 -18.13 -2.42
N ASP A 105 -5.35 -18.13 -1.59
CA ASP A 105 -5.42 -17.82 -0.15
C ASP A 105 -4.77 -16.48 0.28
N GLU A 106 -4.17 -15.71 -0.63
CA GLU A 106 -3.53 -14.43 -0.28
C GLU A 106 -4.49 -13.25 -0.48
N ARG A 107 -5.26 -12.92 0.56
CA ARG A 107 -5.89 -11.58 0.68
C ARG A 107 -4.84 -10.58 1.17
N TYR A 108 -4.94 -9.33 0.70
CA TYR A 108 -4.08 -8.23 1.17
C TYR A 108 -4.14 -8.09 2.71
N ASP A 109 -5.34 -8.26 3.28
CA ASP A 109 -5.57 -8.29 4.72
C ASP A 109 -4.71 -9.35 5.45
N THR A 110 -4.46 -10.51 4.82
CA THR A 110 -3.70 -11.61 5.43
C THR A 110 -2.19 -11.31 5.46
N ILE A 111 -1.64 -10.73 4.39
CA ILE A 111 -0.22 -10.36 4.32
C ILE A 111 0.08 -9.19 5.25
N TRP A 112 -0.85 -8.23 5.37
CA TRP A 112 -0.69 -7.06 6.22
C TRP A 112 -0.90 -7.38 7.71
N ALA A 113 -1.92 -8.18 8.07
CA ALA A 113 -2.12 -8.64 9.44
C ALA A 113 -0.97 -9.50 9.99
N SER A 114 -0.14 -10.05 9.09
CA SER A 114 1.03 -10.87 9.43
C SER A 114 2.34 -10.08 9.57
N ARG A 115 2.34 -8.77 9.28
CA ARG A 115 3.53 -7.93 9.51
C ARG A 115 3.57 -7.51 10.98
N PRO A 116 4.68 -7.74 11.70
CA PRO A 116 4.85 -7.12 13.02
C PRO A 116 4.81 -5.61 12.84
N ASN A 117 4.05 -4.92 13.70
CA ASN A 117 3.97 -3.46 13.75
C ASN A 117 5.39 -2.88 13.75
N SER A 118 5.82 -2.29 12.64
CA SER A 118 7.14 -1.63 12.53
C SER A 118 7.30 -0.41 13.45
N ALA A 119 6.27 -0.08 14.25
CA ALA A 119 6.34 0.85 15.37
C ALA A 119 7.07 0.27 16.60
N GLU A 120 7.24 -1.05 16.73
CA GLU A 120 8.02 -1.67 17.83
C GLU A 120 9.50 -1.86 17.49
N GLU A 121 9.89 -1.79 16.20
CA GLU A 121 11.25 -2.15 15.75
C GLU A 121 12.25 -0.98 15.72
N GLN A 122 11.93 0.15 16.36
CA GLN A 122 12.90 1.23 16.66
C GLN A 122 13.39 1.25 18.12
N ARG A 123 13.05 0.26 18.96
CA ARG A 123 13.71 0.05 20.25
C ARG A 123 14.78 -1.05 20.16
N ALA A 124 15.94 -0.67 19.63
CA ALA A 124 17.17 -1.44 19.76
C ALA A 124 17.67 -1.46 21.24
N PRO A 125 18.63 -2.33 21.61
CA PRO A 125 18.50 -3.27 22.71
C PRO A 125 19.02 -2.71 24.05
N HIS A 126 18.28 -2.93 25.14
CA HIS A 126 18.83 -2.74 26.48
C HIS A 126 19.69 -3.96 26.83
N GLU A 127 21.00 -3.83 26.64
CA GLU A 127 22.01 -4.62 27.32
C GLU A 127 21.71 -4.64 28.83
N PRO A 128 21.60 -5.80 29.50
CA PRO A 128 21.55 -5.83 30.95
C PRO A 128 22.93 -5.47 31.53
N PRO A 129 23.00 -4.68 32.61
CA PRO A 129 24.27 -4.21 33.17
C PRO A 129 25.09 -5.37 33.76
N PRO A 130 26.43 -5.25 33.80
CA PRO A 130 27.32 -6.31 34.24
C PRO A 130 27.16 -6.58 35.73
N GLN A 131 26.82 -7.83 36.10
CA GLN A 131 26.80 -8.25 37.50
C GLN A 131 28.24 -8.44 38.00
N ARG A 132 28.66 -7.56 38.91
CA ARG A 132 29.94 -7.64 39.63
C ARG A 132 29.99 -8.87 40.55
N ALA A 133 31.13 -9.53 40.51
CA ALA A 133 31.49 -10.71 41.29
C ALA A 133 31.68 -10.45 42.80
N ALA A 134 31.27 -11.43 43.63
CA ALA A 134 31.76 -11.77 44.96
C ALA A 134 30.85 -12.89 45.54
N HIS A 135 31.24 -14.02 46.13
CA HIS A 135 32.50 -14.49 46.68
C HIS A 135 32.51 -16.05 46.80
N ARG A 136 33.68 -16.65 46.53
CA ARG A 136 34.38 -17.77 47.23
C ARG A 136 33.55 -18.91 47.87
N ARG A 137 33.62 -20.16 47.36
CA ARG A 137 34.63 -21.27 47.57
C ARG A 137 34.04 -22.39 48.48
N PRO A 138 34.65 -23.61 48.61
CA PRO A 138 35.13 -24.55 47.59
C PRO A 138 34.81 -26.05 47.95
N ARG A 139 35.15 -26.99 47.07
CA ARG A 139 35.77 -28.35 47.29
C ARG A 139 35.32 -29.30 46.16
N ARG A 140 36.20 -29.68 45.22
CA ARG A 140 37.14 -30.82 45.28
C ARG A 140 36.41 -32.15 45.50
N TRP A 141 36.36 -33.03 44.49
CA TRP A 141 36.91 -34.40 44.47
C TRP A 141 36.96 -34.93 43.03
N GLN A 142 37.97 -35.76 42.79
CA GLN A 142 38.42 -36.33 41.51
C GLN A 142 37.79 -37.71 41.22
N ARG A 143 38.11 -38.21 40.00
CA ARG A 143 38.26 -39.62 39.55
C ARG A 143 37.00 -40.26 38.92
N TYR A 144 37.07 -41.14 37.93
CA TYR A 144 38.04 -41.59 36.90
C TYR A 144 37.18 -42.34 35.85
N LYS A 145 37.60 -42.39 34.58
CA LYS A 145 37.06 -43.31 33.57
C LYS A 145 37.73 -44.69 33.69
N PRO A 146 37.04 -45.79 33.37
CA PRO A 146 37.58 -46.87 32.56
C PRO A 146 37.44 -46.56 31.06
#